data_AF-A0A191ZK41-F1
#
_entry.id   AF-A0A191ZK41-F1
#
_cell.length_a   1.000
_cell.length_b   1.000
_cell.length_c   1.000
_cell.angle_alpha   90.00
_cell.angle_beta   90.00
_cell.angle_gamma   90.00
#
_symmetry.space_group_name_H-M   'P 1'
#
loop_
_entity.id
_entity.type
_entity.pdbx_description
1 polymer ?
#
loop_
_entity_poly.entity_id
_entity_poly.type
_entity_poly.pdbx_seq_one_letter_code
_entity_poly.pdbx_strand_id
1 'polypeptide(L)'
;MTNDESQTFVIAEMNTARFMFRGAGRDRAAARAAVLRAWQTHRNVLLSLYPDRTDSIPDETQMEQHFTIYYQEYALDGGYRDGQRLI
;
A
#
# COMPACT_ATOMS: atom_id res chain seq x y z
N MET A 1 1.19 3.89 -35.34
CA MET A 1 0.69 2.97 -34.29
C MET A 1 1.38 3.38 -33.00
N THR A 2 0.72 4.24 -32.22
CA THR A 2 1.19 4.63 -30.89
C THR A 2 1.10 3.41 -29.99
N ASN A 3 2.23 3.02 -29.42
CA ASN A 3 2.32 2.04 -28.36
C ASN A 3 1.56 2.66 -27.18
N ASP A 4 0.28 2.33 -27.02
CA ASP A 4 -0.46 2.65 -25.80
C ASP A 4 0.27 1.91 -24.68
N GLU A 5 1.16 2.62 -23.99
CA GLU A 5 1.70 2.18 -22.71
C GLU A 5 0.49 1.94 -21.83
N SER A 6 0.12 0.66 -21.67
CA SER A 6 -1.00 0.21 -20.86
C SER A 6 -0.89 0.87 -19.48
N GLN A 7 -1.60 1.98 -19.29
CA GLN A 7 -1.50 2.74 -18.05
C GLN A 7 -2.11 1.85 -16.96
N THR A 8 -1.24 1.43 -16.05
CA THR A 8 -1.57 0.52 -14.96
C THR A 8 -1.80 1.33 -13.70
N PHE A 9 -2.81 0.92 -12.95
CA PHE A 9 -3.12 1.42 -11.62
C PHE A 9 -2.93 0.27 -10.65
N VAL A 10 -2.12 0.49 -9.63
CA VAL A 10 -1.74 -0.54 -8.66
C VAL A 10 -2.19 -0.12 -7.29
N ILE A 11 -2.91 -1.02 -6.60
CA ILE A 11 -3.22 -0.91 -5.19
C ILE A 11 -2.29 -1.85 -4.43
N ALA A 12 -1.57 -1.31 -3.46
CA ALA A 12 -0.81 -2.05 -2.46
C ALA A 12 -1.60 -2.08 -1.15
N GLU A 13 -1.75 -3.26 -0.55
CA GLU A 13 -2.42 -3.46 0.72
C GLU A 13 -1.48 -4.14 1.72
N MET A 14 -1.40 -3.61 2.93
CA MET A 14 -0.62 -4.18 4.02
C MET A 14 -1.53 -4.35 5.25
N ASN A 15 -1.67 -5.59 5.69
CA ASN A 15 -2.56 -5.95 6.79
C ASN A 15 -1.76 -6.27 8.04
N THR A 16 -2.08 -5.55 9.12
CA THR A 16 -1.63 -5.87 10.49
C THR A 16 -2.74 -6.59 11.23
N ALA A 17 -2.50 -7.00 12.49
CA ALA A 17 -3.52 -7.64 13.30
C ALA A 17 -4.76 -6.76 13.58
N ARG A 18 -4.66 -5.42 13.47
CA ARG A 18 -5.74 -4.48 13.84
C ARG A 18 -6.06 -3.44 12.77
N PHE A 19 -5.19 -3.26 11.80
CA PHE A 19 -5.29 -2.19 10.81
C PHE A 19 -4.96 -2.70 9.42
N MET A 20 -5.68 -2.18 8.44
CA MET A 20 -5.41 -2.36 7.01
C MET A 20 -4.90 -1.03 6.46
N PHE A 21 -3.74 -1.06 5.82
CA PHE A 21 -3.17 0.09 5.13
C PHE A 21 -3.26 -0.12 3.63
N ARG A 22 -3.65 0.92 2.90
CA ARG A 22 -3.72 0.91 1.44
C ARG A 22 -2.95 2.07 0.86
N GLY A 23 -2.22 1.81 -0.22
CA GLY A 23 -1.54 2.78 -1.05
C GLY A 23 -1.85 2.54 -2.50
N ALA A 24 -1.97 3.60 -3.29
CA ALA A 24 -2.20 3.51 -4.72
C ALA A 24 -1.06 4.17 -5.49
N GLY A 25 -0.76 3.66 -6.68
CA GLY A 25 0.27 4.20 -7.55
C GLY A 25 0.12 3.72 -9.00
N ARG A 26 0.88 4.34 -9.88
CA ARG A 26 0.95 3.97 -11.31
C ARG A 26 1.75 2.69 -11.58
N ASP A 27 2.45 2.21 -10.55
CA ASP A 27 3.27 0.99 -10.57
C ASP A 27 3.38 0.46 -9.13
N ARG A 28 3.95 -0.75 -8.98
CA ARG A 28 4.12 -1.39 -7.66
C ARG A 28 5.01 -0.58 -6.72
N ALA A 29 6.04 0.09 -7.24
CA ALA A 29 6.96 0.87 -6.41
C ALA A 29 6.27 2.11 -5.82
N ALA A 30 5.48 2.81 -6.63
CA ALA A 30 4.67 3.94 -6.21
C ALA A 30 3.58 3.52 -5.21
N ALA A 31 2.88 2.41 -5.48
CA ALA A 31 1.87 1.88 -4.56
C ALA A 31 2.50 1.44 -3.22
N ARG A 32 3.68 0.78 -3.26
CA ARG A 32 4.46 0.40 -2.08
C ARG A 32 4.85 1.63 -1.26
N ALA A 33 5.39 2.67 -1.90
CA ALA A 33 5.76 3.90 -1.22
C ALA A 33 4.55 4.57 -0.56
N ALA A 34 3.38 4.55 -1.22
CA ALA A 34 2.15 5.10 -0.67
C ALA A 34 1.66 4.34 0.58
N VAL A 35 1.68 3.00 0.57
CA VAL A 35 1.24 2.22 1.74
C VAL A 35 2.21 2.35 2.93
N LEU A 36 3.53 2.41 2.66
CA LEU A 36 4.54 2.65 3.69
C LEU A 36 4.43 4.05 4.29
N ARG A 37 4.10 5.07 3.47
CA ARG A 37 3.82 6.42 3.98
C ARG A 37 2.57 6.44 4.86
N ALA A 38 1.52 5.70 4.49
CA ALA A 38 0.33 5.58 5.33
C ALA A 38 0.64 4.97 6.71
N TRP A 39 1.50 3.94 6.75
CA TRP A 39 2.03 3.41 8.00
C TRP A 39 2.81 4.47 8.78
N GLN A 40 3.75 5.17 8.16
CA GLN A 40 4.56 6.19 8.82
C GLN A 40 3.70 7.28 9.46
N THR A 41 2.67 7.76 8.76
CA THR A 41 1.70 8.71 9.33
C THR A 41 1.00 8.14 10.57
N HIS A 42 0.53 6.89 10.50
CA HIS A 42 -0.12 6.24 11.63
C HIS A 42 0.84 6.02 12.81
N ARG A 43 2.07 5.57 12.53
CA ARG A 43 3.13 5.41 13.52
C ARG A 43 3.41 6.72 14.26
N ASN A 44 3.51 7.84 13.55
CA ASN A 44 3.75 9.15 14.17
C ASN A 44 2.62 9.55 15.13
N VAL A 45 1.37 9.22 14.81
CA VAL A 45 0.23 9.43 15.72
C VAL A 45 0.31 8.50 16.94
N LEU A 46 0.67 7.22 16.74
CA LEU A 46 0.83 6.30 17.86
C LEU A 46 1.94 6.75 18.82
N LEU A 47 3.06 7.22 18.28
CA LEU A 47 4.20 7.67 19.10
C LEU A 47 3.95 9.01 19.78
N SER A 48 3.11 9.89 19.23
CA SER A 48 2.71 11.12 19.94
C SER A 48 1.82 10.82 21.14
N LEU A 49 1.01 9.76 21.06
CA LEU A 49 0.15 9.29 22.16
C LEU A 49 0.91 8.39 23.15
N TYR A 50 1.89 7.63 22.68
CA TYR A 50 2.62 6.62 23.45
C TYR A 50 4.13 6.68 23.15
N PRO A 51 4.85 7.72 23.61
CA PRO A 51 6.27 7.92 23.26
C PRO A 51 7.19 6.78 23.74
N ASP A 52 6.88 6.17 24.88
CA ASP A 52 7.63 5.03 25.46
C ASP A 52 7.56 3.76 24.59
N ARG A 53 6.72 3.73 23.56
CA ARG A 53 6.56 2.60 22.64
C ARG A 53 7.47 2.66 21.41
N THR A 54 8.36 3.66 21.32
CA THR A 54 9.23 3.88 20.14
C THR A 54 9.96 2.61 19.68
N ASP A 55 10.57 1.87 20.61
CA ASP A 55 11.34 0.65 20.27
C ASP A 55 10.45 -0.56 19.94
N SER A 56 9.15 -0.49 20.26
CA SER A 56 8.19 -1.58 20.03
C SER A 56 7.34 -1.40 18.78
N ILE A 57 7.36 -0.21 18.15
CA ILE A 57 6.58 0.10 16.95
C ILE A 57 7.56 0.23 15.76
N PRO A 58 7.59 -0.76 14.85
CA PRO A 58 8.56 -0.80 13.75
C PRO A 58 8.42 0.43 12.85
N ASP A 59 9.52 0.90 12.29
CA ASP A 59 9.47 1.92 11.23
C ASP A 59 9.08 1.30 9.87
N GLU A 60 8.89 2.14 8.87
CA GLU A 60 8.51 1.70 7.51
C GLU A 60 9.52 0.75 6.85
N THR A 61 10.80 0.78 7.23
CA THR A 61 11.85 -0.08 6.66
C THR A 61 11.77 -1.51 7.19
N GLN A 62 11.13 -1.69 8.34
CA GLN A 62 10.95 -2.98 9.00
C GLN A 62 9.61 -3.63 8.67
N MET A 63 8.64 -2.88 8.13
CA MET A 63 7.26 -3.39 7.95
C MET A 63 7.18 -4.65 7.11
N GLU A 64 7.94 -4.76 6.02
CA GLU A 64 7.94 -5.95 5.16
C GLU A 64 8.61 -7.18 5.77
N GLN A 65 9.28 -7.04 6.92
CA GLN A 65 9.78 -8.16 7.72
C GLN A 65 8.66 -8.75 8.60
N HIS A 66 7.64 -7.97 8.90
CA HIS A 66 6.53 -8.33 9.79
C HIS A 66 5.22 -8.60 9.05
N PHE A 67 4.99 -7.92 7.93
CA PHE A 67 3.74 -7.95 7.18
C PHE A 67 3.99 -8.00 5.67
N THR A 68 3.24 -8.85 4.98
CA THR A 68 3.28 -8.94 3.52
C THR A 68 2.47 -7.80 2.89
N ILE A 69 3.03 -7.18 1.84
CA ILE A 69 2.29 -6.25 0.97
C ILE A 69 1.72 -7.01 -0.22
N TYR A 70 0.40 -6.99 -0.36
CA TYR A 70 -0.32 -7.57 -1.48
C TYR A 70 -0.58 -6.50 -2.54
N TYR A 71 -0.43 -6.87 -3.81
CA TYR A 71 -0.63 -5.96 -4.94
C TYR A 71 -1.82 -6.41 -5.79
N GLN A 72 -2.68 -5.45 -6.14
CA GLN A 72 -3.72 -5.61 -7.15
C GLN A 72 -3.46 -4.63 -8.28
N GLU A 73 -3.42 -5.12 -9.51
CA GLU A 73 -3.12 -4.33 -10.70
C GLU A 73 -4.36 -4.24 -11.59
N TYR A 74 -4.61 -3.02 -12.07
CA TYR A 74 -5.77 -2.65 -12.84
C TYR A 74 -5.30 -1.90 -14.09
N ALA A 75 -5.82 -2.26 -15.26
CA ALA A 75 -5.84 -1.38 -16.42
C ALA A 75 -6.84 -0.24 -16.19
N LEU A 76 -6.44 1.00 -16.48
CA LEU A 76 -7.22 2.23 -16.22
C LEU A 76 -8.55 2.32 -16.99
N ASP A 77 -8.69 1.59 -18.08
CA ASP A 77 -9.88 1.51 -18.94
C ASP A 77 -10.80 0.31 -18.62
N GLY A 78 -10.44 -0.51 -17.63
CA GLY A 78 -11.20 -1.70 -17.27
C GLY A 78 -12.33 -1.42 -16.27
N GLY A 79 -13.51 -1.99 -16.52
CA GLY A 79 -14.48 -2.22 -15.44
C GLY A 79 -13.99 -3.39 -14.58
N TYR A 80 -14.21 -3.36 -13.26
CA TYR A 80 -13.81 -4.46 -12.37
C TYR A 80 -14.94 -4.83 -11.40
N ARG A 81 -15.06 -6.13 -11.13
CA ARG A 81 -15.90 -6.70 -10.06
C ARG A 81 -15.10 -7.74 -9.31
N ASP A 82 -15.06 -7.63 -7.99
CA ASP A 82 -14.35 -8.58 -7.11
C ASP A 82 -12.88 -8.80 -7.53
N GLY A 83 -12.22 -7.73 -8.01
CA GLY A 83 -10.84 -7.77 -8.52
C GLY A 83 -10.67 -8.39 -9.91
N GLN A 84 -11.75 -8.85 -10.54
CA GLN A 84 -11.73 -9.40 -11.90
C GLN A 84 -12.19 -8.34 -12.91
N ARG A 85 -11.45 -8.23 -14.02
CA ARG A 85 -11.83 -7.33 -15.12
C ARG A 85 -13.15 -7.82 -15.73
N LEU A 86 -14.14 -6.94 -15.75
CA LEU A 86 -15.35 -7.07 -16.55
C LEU A 86 -14.95 -6.71 -17.98
N ILE A 87 -15.15 -7.69 -18.87
CA ILE A 87 -14.81 -7.68 -20.30
C ILE A 87 -15.08 -6.33 -20.97
#